data_AF-A0A975LI35-F1
#
_entry.id   AF-A0A975LI35-F1
#
_cell.length_a   1.000
_cell.length_b   1.000
_cell.length_c   1.000
_cell.angle_alpha   90.00
_cell.angle_beta   90.00
_cell.angle_gamma   90.00
#
_symmetry.space_group_name_H-M   'P 1'
#
loop_
_entity.id
_entity.type
_entity.pdbx_description
1 polymer ?
#
loop_
_entity_poly.entity_id
_entity_poly.type
_entity_poly.pdbx_seq_one_letter_code
_entity_poly.pdbx_strand_id
1 'polypeptide(L)' 'MNKSIMSEIYKNNEMLFYLRTHPEWYKTLHRHPDVYKEYLKNAKEELKLTFNHKIDRFKNQVQLLSLINEYMKR' A
#
# COMPACT_ATOMS: atom_id res chain seq x y z
N MET A 1 2.11 9.43 20.31
CA MET A 1 1.00 9.22 19.37
C MET A 1 -0.20 8.82 20.19
N ASN A 2 -1.36 9.40 19.90
CA ASN A 2 -2.57 9.13 20.67
C ASN A 2 -2.94 7.64 20.59
N LYS A 3 -3.28 7.02 21.72
CA LYS A 3 -3.63 5.59 21.80
C LYS A 3 -4.83 5.24 20.92
N SER A 4 -5.77 6.17 20.73
CA SER A 4 -6.94 5.98 19.86
C SER A 4 -6.56 5.85 18.38
N ILE A 5 -5.67 6.73 17.90
CA ILE A 5 -5.19 6.70 16.50
C ILE A 5 -4.38 5.43 16.27
N MET A 6 -3.54 5.06 17.24
CA MET A 6 -2.73 3.85 17.14
C MET A 6 -3.61 2.60 17.04
N SER A 7 -4.65 2.48 17.87
CA SER A 7 -5.57 1.34 17.80
C SER A 7 -6.32 1.27 16.47
N GLU A 8 -6.70 2.41 15.88
CA GLU A 8 -7.31 2.46 14.54
C GLU A 8 -6.36 2.01 13.45
N ILE A 9 -5.09 2.43 13.50
CA ILE A 9 -4.07 1.98 12.52
C ILE A 9 -3.81 0.48 12.66
N TYR A 10 -3.71 -0.05 13.89
CA TYR A 10 -3.51 -1.49 14.10
C TYR A 10 -4.69 -2.36 13.64
N LYS A 11 -5.91 -1.82 13.55
CA LYS A 11 -7.07 -2.55 12.99
C LYS A 11 -6.94 -2.78 11.48
N ASN A 12 -6.17 -1.96 10.77
CA ASN A 12 -5.98 -2.09 9.33
C ASN A 12 -4.51 -2.38 9.02
N ASN A 13 -4.23 -3.62 8.64
CA ASN A 13 -2.87 -4.07 8.32
C ASN A 13 -2.19 -3.26 7.21
N GLU A 14 -2.93 -2.74 6.23
CA GLU A 14 -2.38 -1.93 5.14
C GLU A 14 -1.97 -0.55 5.63
N MET A 15 -2.80 0.05 6.49
CA MET A 15 -2.45 1.31 7.16
C MET A 15 -1.25 1.09 8.07
N LEU A 16 -1.21 0.02 8.85
CA LEU A 16 -0.06 -0.31 9.68
C LEU A 16 1.22 -0.53 8.84
N PHE A 17 1.09 -1.17 7.67
CA PHE A 17 2.20 -1.34 6.74
C PHE A 17 2.70 0.01 6.23
N TYR A 18 1.80 0.88 5.79
CA TYR A 18 2.16 2.23 5.34
C TYR A 18 2.85 3.05 6.44
N LEU A 19 2.37 2.97 7.69
CA LEU A 19 3.02 3.62 8.83
C LEU A 19 4.45 3.12 9.05
N ARG A 20 4.68 1.81 8.87
CA ARG A 20 5.99 1.18 9.05
C ARG A 20 6.97 1.53 7.94
N THR A 21 6.50 1.76 6.72
CA THR A 21 7.34 2.19 5.60
C THR A 21 7.65 3.67 5.63
N HIS A 22 6.81 4.47 6.30
CA HIS A 22 6.92 5.93 6.40
C HIS A 22 7.06 6.39 7.85
N PRO A 23 8.26 6.21 8.46
CA PRO A 23 8.44 6.46 9.88
C PRO A 23 8.27 7.93 10.30
N GLU A 24 8.31 8.88 9.37
CA GLU A 24 8.01 10.29 9.59
C GLU A 24 6.60 10.48 10.18
N TRP A 25 5.64 9.66 9.75
CA TRP A 25 4.27 9.73 10.26
C TRP A 25 4.16 9.40 11.74
N TYR A 26 5.06 8.60 12.32
CA TYR A 26 5.08 8.39 13.77
C TYR A 26 5.32 9.71 14.53
N LYS A 27 6.22 10.56 14.02
CA LYS A 27 6.53 11.87 14.63
C LYS A 27 5.42 12.87 14.33
N THR A 28 4.93 12.90 13.10
CA THR A 28 3.86 13.81 12.67
C THR A 28 2.56 13.54 13.43
N LEU A 29 2.08 12.30 13.46
CA LEU A 29 0.86 11.92 14.21
C LEU A 29 1.04 12.02 15.74
N HIS A 30 2.29 12.02 16.23
CA HIS A 30 2.56 12.31 17.63
C HIS A 30 2.36 13.80 17.95
N ARG A 31 2.88 14.69 17.11
CA ARG A 31 2.85 16.15 17.34
C ARG A 31 1.53 16.80 16.91
N HIS A 32 0.96 16.30 15.82
CA HIS A 32 -0.25 16.79 15.17
C HIS A 32 -1.21 15.62 14.94
N PRO A 33 -1.96 15.19 15.96
CA PRO A 33 -2.92 14.10 15.81
C PRO A 33 -4.07 14.44 14.85
N ASP A 34 -4.30 15.73 14.59
CA ASP A 34 -5.28 16.28 13.66
C ASP A 34 -5.02 15.93 12.20
N VAL A 35 -3.75 15.70 11.81
CA VAL A 35 -3.40 15.32 10.44
C VAL A 35 -3.63 13.83 10.14
N TYR A 36 -4.26 13.08 11.05
CA TYR A 36 -4.60 11.66 10.82
C TYR A 36 -5.45 11.44 9.56
N LYS A 37 -6.33 12.38 9.22
CA LYS A 37 -7.12 12.31 7.98
C LYS A 37 -6.24 12.41 6.73
N GLU A 38 -5.19 13.22 6.78
CA GLU A 38 -4.23 13.37 5.68
C GLU A 38 -3.39 12.10 5.53
N TYR A 39 -2.91 11.54 6.64
CA TYR A 39 -2.26 10.23 6.69
C TYR A 39 -3.12 9.16 5.99
N LEU A 40 -4.40 9.07 6.33
CA LEU A 40 -5.31 8.09 5.72
C LEU A 40 -5.50 8.31 4.21
N LYS A 41 -5.51 9.56 3.75
CA LYS A 41 -5.62 9.88 2.33
C LYS A 41 -4.37 9.43 1.58
N ASN A 42 -3.19 9.82 2.07
CA ASN A 42 -1.92 9.51 1.43
C ASN A 42 -1.65 8.01 1.41
N ALA A 43 -1.93 7.32 2.53
CA ALA A 43 -1.84 5.87 2.61
C ALA A 43 -2.73 5.18 1.55
N LYS A 44 -3.99 5.61 1.40
CA LYS A 44 -4.91 5.03 0.42
C LYS A 44 -4.45 5.27 -1.02
N GLU A 45 -3.96 6.46 -1.33
CA GLU A 45 -3.49 6.79 -2.68
C GLU A 45 -2.25 5.97 -3.05
N GLU A 46 -1.27 5.88 -2.16
CA GLU A 46 -0.04 5.13 -2.42
C GLU A 46 -0.25 3.61 -2.44
N LEU A 47 -1.09 3.09 -1.53
CA LEU A 47 -1.45 1.68 -1.54
C LEU A 47 -2.19 1.32 -2.84
N LYS A 48 -3.12 2.16 -3.32
CA LYS A 48 -3.78 1.96 -4.63
C LYS A 48 -2.78 1.91 -5.78
N LEU A 49 -1.82 2.82 -5.82
CA LEU A 49 -0.74 2.80 -6.82
C LEU A 49 0.05 1.49 -6.71
N THR A 50 0.41 1.08 -5.50
CA THR A 50 1.13 -0.17 -5.24
C THR A 50 0.34 -1.39 -5.70
N PHE A 51 -0.97 -1.42 -5.49
CA PHE A 51 -1.84 -2.49 -5.99
C PHE A 51 -1.93 -2.52 -7.51
N ASN A 52 -2.12 -1.36 -8.15
CA ASN A 52 -2.13 -1.25 -9.61
C ASN A 52 -0.82 -1.75 -10.21
N HIS A 53 0.32 -1.31 -9.67
CA HIS A 53 1.64 -1.78 -10.12
C HIS A 53 1.85 -3.29 -9.91
N LYS A 54 1.27 -3.89 -8.87
CA LYS A 54 1.31 -5.35 -8.67
C LYS A 54 0.44 -6.09 -9.70
N ILE A 55 -0.75 -5.57 -9.99
CA ILE A 55 -1.67 -6.14 -10.99
C ILE A 55 -1.06 -6.06 -12.39
N ASP A 56 -0.46 -4.93 -12.76
CA ASP A 56 0.18 -4.75 -14.06
C ASP A 56 1.35 -5.71 -14.25
N ARG A 57 2.19 -5.92 -13.22
CA ARG A 57 3.26 -6.92 -13.27
C ARG A 57 2.73 -8.34 -13.45
N PHE A 58 1.62 -8.69 -12.80
CA PHE A 58 0.99 -9.99 -12.97
C PHE A 58 0.45 -10.19 -14.40
N LYS A 59 -0.23 -9.18 -14.96
CA LYS A 59 -0.70 -9.22 -16.37
C LYS A 59 0.45 -9.44 -17.33
N ASN A 60 1.56 -8.73 -17.15
CA ASN A 60 2.75 -8.88 -18.01
C ASN A 60 3.33 -10.31 -17.93
N GLN A 61 3.39 -10.91 -16.74
CA GLN A 61 3.86 -12.29 -16.57
C GLN A 61 2.94 -13.30 -17.27
N VAL A 62 1.61 -13.15 -17.13
CA VAL A 62 0.63 -14.02 -17.79
C VAL A 62 0.72 -13.90 -19.32
N GLN A 63 0.86 -12.68 -19.85
CA GLN A 63 1.04 -12.46 -21.29
C GLN A 63 2.29 -13.17 -21.80
N LEU A 64 3.42 -13.06 -21.09
CA LEU A 64 4.67 -13.70 -21.47
C LEU A 64 4.55 -15.24 -21.47
N LEU A 65 3.86 -15.81 -20.48
CA LEU A 65 3.54 -17.24 -20.44
C LEU A 65 2.64 -17.68 -21.60
N SER A 66 1.65 -16.86 -21.98
CA SER A 66 0.77 -17.17 -23.12
C SER A 66 1.52 -17.19 -24.45
N LEU A 67 2.45 -16.24 -24.66
CA LEU A 67 3.34 -16.21 -25.82
C LEU A 67 4.22 -17.47 -25.86
N ILE A 68 4.89 -17.81 -24.76
CA ILE A 68 5.73 -19.02 -24.68
C ILE A 68 4.91 -20.29 -24.99
N ASN A 69 3.70 -20.40 -24.44
CA ASN A 69 2.81 -21.53 -24.70
C ASN A 69 2.34 -21.60 -26.16
N GLU A 70 2.12 -20.46 -26.82
CA GLU A 70 1.79 -20.40 -28.26
C GLU A 70 2.98 -20.87 -29.11
N TYR A 71 4.20 -20.43 -28.79
CA TYR A 71 5.42 -20.87 -29.48
C TYR A 71 5.69 -22.38 -29.31
N MET A 72 5.43 -22.95 -28.13
CA MET A 72 5.64 -24.39 -27.87
C MET A 72 4.57 -25.30 -28.50
N LYS A 73 3.43 -24.75 -28.94
CA LYS A 73 2.36 -25.50 -29.62
C LYS A 73 2.49 -25.50 -31.15
N ARG A 74 3.49 -24.82 -31.72
CA ARG A 74 3.89 -24.90 -33.13
C ARG A 74 4.96 -25.97 -33.31
#